data_AF-A0A0L6WIA0-F1
#
_entry.id   AF-A0A0L6WIA0-F1
#
_cell.length_a   1.000
_cell.length_b   1.000
_cell.length_c   1.000
_cell.angle_alpha   90.00
_cell.angle_beta   90.00
_cell.angle_gamma   90.00
#
_symmetry.space_group_name_H-M   'P 1'
#
loop_
_entity.id
_entity.type
_entity.pdbx_description
1 polymer ?
#
loop_
_entity_poly.entity_id
_entity_poly.type
_entity_poly.pdbx_seq_one_letter_code
_entity_poly.pdbx_strand_id
1 'polypeptide(L)'
;MWASIAGSKPQLISPNFNPSATPQHTQLQQRLLHDTKTVLVTVDTMSTNAPVKHGPAANANLCAHINKLFSEIDKTGTDLAATDGVPPTPSKTHVQGIIWLKCSMFLFEFDTPDSAGQFWSYAHNPVWDLAKTCLGGSVQVVDKAHTLILCFIPCRGVFDPSNAEDISTLKIENGLPRGCITLAAWLKKEDHCHAKQMVASLKVLCNSIEAANLLLQEWVFITGHLVVVCKDIWELLCCNKC
;
A
#
# COMPACT_ATOMS: atom_id res chain seq x y z
N MET A 1 9.43 -15.37 10.11
CA MET A 1 10.17 -14.10 9.97
C MET A 1 9.99 -13.68 8.52
N TRP A 2 9.22 -12.62 8.25
CA TRP A 2 8.95 -12.19 6.87
C TRP A 2 10.21 -11.49 6.34
N ALA A 3 10.69 -11.88 5.16
CA ALA A 3 11.85 -11.25 4.54
C ALA A 3 11.47 -9.85 4.04
N SER A 4 12.32 -8.86 4.32
CA SER A 4 12.19 -7.52 3.76
C SER A 4 12.54 -7.60 2.28
N ILE A 5 11.55 -7.41 1.41
CA ILE A 5 11.76 -7.35 -0.04
C ILE A 5 12.26 -5.93 -0.34
N ALA A 6 13.45 -5.82 -0.91
CA ALA A 6 13.94 -4.55 -1.46
C ALA A 6 13.20 -4.30 -2.79
N GLY A 7 12.28 -3.34 -2.83
CA GLY A 7 11.52 -3.06 -4.03
C GLY A 7 12.14 -1.97 -4.90
N SER A 8 11.77 -2.09 -6.18
CA SER A 8 12.03 -1.14 -7.24
C SER A 8 10.86 -0.16 -7.37
N LYS A 9 11.15 1.09 -7.76
CA LYS A 9 10.14 2.12 -8.06
C LYS A 9 8.96 1.54 -8.87
N PRO A 10 7.70 1.71 -8.44
CA PRO A 10 6.55 1.26 -9.20
C PRO A 10 6.55 1.87 -10.61
N GLN A 11 6.36 1.05 -11.65
CA GLN A 11 6.12 1.57 -12.99
C GLN A 11 4.74 2.25 -13.01
N LEU A 12 4.72 3.57 -13.22
CA LEU A 12 3.51 4.37 -13.37
C LEU A 12 2.80 4.03 -14.69
N ILE A 13 1.96 3.00 -14.68
CA ILE A 13 0.89 2.89 -15.66
C ILE A 13 -0.36 3.40 -14.95
N SER A 14 -0.61 4.72 -15.03
CA SER A 14 -1.85 5.30 -14.50
C SER A 14 -3.04 4.76 -15.31
N PRO A 15 -3.97 4.01 -14.70
CA PRO A 15 -5.14 3.53 -15.42
C PRO A 15 -6.02 4.72 -15.80
N ASN A 16 -6.39 4.83 -17.09
CA ASN A 16 -7.34 5.84 -17.53
C ASN A 16 -8.70 5.61 -16.88
N PHE A 17 -9.19 6.60 -16.14
CA PHE A 17 -10.53 6.55 -15.53
C PHE A 17 -11.60 6.54 -16.63
N ASN A 18 -12.49 5.55 -16.61
CA ASN A 18 -13.63 5.45 -17.51
C ASN A 18 -14.91 5.79 -16.72
N PRO A 19 -15.48 7.00 -16.89
CA PRO A 19 -16.68 7.41 -16.18
C PRO A 19 -17.93 6.60 -16.57
N SER A 20 -17.91 5.88 -17.69
CA SER A 20 -19.00 5.04 -18.18
C SER A 20 -18.90 3.58 -17.72
N ALA A 21 -17.92 3.25 -16.87
CA ALA A 21 -17.75 1.90 -16.35
C ALA A 21 -18.86 1.52 -15.36
N THR A 22 -19.06 0.21 -15.17
CA THR A 22 -19.99 -0.29 -14.13
C THR A 22 -19.54 0.19 -12.74
N PRO A 23 -20.43 0.29 -11.74
CA PRO A 23 -20.04 0.73 -10.39
C PRO A 23 -18.87 -0.07 -9.79
N GLN A 24 -18.81 -1.37 -10.05
CA GLN A 24 -17.71 -2.25 -9.62
C GLN A 24 -16.40 -1.89 -10.31
N HIS A 25 -16.40 -1.67 -11.63
CA HIS A 25 -15.20 -1.24 -12.36
C HIS A 25 -14.77 0.18 -11.99
N THR A 26 -15.70 1.10 -11.73
CA THR A 26 -15.39 2.44 -11.24
C THR A 26 -14.69 2.38 -9.88
N GLN A 27 -15.16 1.53 -8.97
CA GLN A 27 -14.50 1.32 -7.68
C GLN A 27 -13.08 0.75 -7.84
N LEU A 28 -12.89 -0.19 -8.78
CA LEU A 28 -11.56 -0.72 -9.12
C LEU A 28 -10.62 0.38 -9.58
N GLN A 29 -11.06 1.17 -10.56
CA GLN A 29 -10.26 2.26 -11.12
C GLN A 29 -9.90 3.29 -10.05
N GLN A 30 -10.84 3.63 -9.17
CA GLN A 30 -10.57 4.53 -8.05
C GLN A 30 -9.52 3.97 -7.09
N ARG A 31 -9.58 2.68 -6.75
CA ARG A 31 -8.58 2.03 -5.88
C ARG A 31 -7.19 2.03 -6.53
N LEU A 32 -7.11 1.69 -7.81
CA LEU A 32 -5.85 1.71 -8.55
C LEU A 32 -5.27 3.13 -8.62
N LEU A 33 -6.09 4.13 -8.93
CA LEU A 33 -5.67 5.54 -8.95
C LEU A 33 -5.24 6.03 -7.57
N HIS A 34 -5.98 5.70 -6.51
CA HIS A 34 -5.62 6.07 -5.14
C HIS A 34 -4.29 5.44 -4.71
N ASP A 35 -4.02 4.20 -5.11
CA ASP A 35 -2.76 3.53 -4.83
C ASP A 35 -1.56 4.23 -5.46
N THR A 36 -1.68 4.67 -6.72
CA THR A 36 -0.63 5.44 -7.40
C THR A 36 -0.34 6.79 -6.75
N LYS A 37 -1.29 7.31 -5.95
CA LYS A 37 -1.19 8.58 -5.23
C LYS A 37 -0.81 8.40 -3.77
N THR A 38 -0.57 7.19 -3.31
CA THR A 38 -0.29 6.95 -1.89
C THR A 38 1.05 6.29 -1.68
N VAL A 39 1.72 6.65 -0.59
CA VAL A 39 3.05 6.14 -0.24
C VAL A 39 3.05 5.69 1.22
N LEU A 40 3.61 4.51 1.48
CA LEU A 40 3.71 3.97 2.83
C LEU A 40 5.06 4.36 3.44
N VAL A 41 5.01 4.88 4.65
CA VAL A 41 6.18 5.39 5.37
C VAL A 41 6.23 4.72 6.75
N THR A 42 7.32 4.02 7.04
CA THR A 42 7.58 3.49 8.39
C THR A 42 8.34 4.52 9.21
N VAL A 43 8.06 4.55 10.51
CA VAL A 43 8.78 5.38 11.47
C VAL A 43 9.23 4.53 12.65
N ASP A 44 10.42 4.80 13.16
CA ASP A 44 10.84 4.28 14.45
C ASP A 44 10.15 5.07 15.57
N THR A 45 9.20 4.45 16.26
CA THR A 45 8.49 5.08 17.38
C THR A 45 9.35 5.25 18.63
N MET A 46 10.54 4.66 18.68
CA MET A 46 11.51 4.87 19.76
C MET A 46 12.35 6.14 19.55
N SER A 47 12.30 6.76 18.36
CA SER A 47 12.97 8.03 18.09
C SER A 47 12.29 9.17 18.84
N THR A 48 13.08 10.02 19.51
CA THR A 48 12.59 11.20 20.27
C THR A 48 11.80 12.19 19.42
N ASN A 49 12.06 12.20 18.10
CA ASN A 49 11.42 13.11 17.15
C ASN A 49 10.21 12.46 16.46
N ALA A 50 9.88 11.19 16.76
CA ALA A 50 8.73 10.54 16.17
C ALA A 50 7.43 11.22 16.64
N PRO A 51 6.43 11.40 15.76
CA PRO A 51 5.14 11.95 16.17
C PRO A 51 4.51 11.06 17.25
N VAL A 52 4.30 11.59 18.46
CA VAL A 52 3.72 10.85 19.59
C VAL A 52 2.19 10.93 19.62
N LYS A 53 1.63 11.96 18.96
CA LYS A 53 0.19 12.18 18.87
C LYS A 53 -0.32 11.70 17.52
N HIS A 54 -1.30 10.81 17.55
CA HIS A 54 -1.96 10.28 16.37
C HIS A 54 -3.44 10.64 16.44
N GLY A 55 -3.91 11.43 15.49
CA GLY A 55 -5.29 11.89 15.42
C GLY A 55 -5.47 12.92 14.31
N PRO A 56 -6.71 13.22 13.87
CA PRO A 56 -6.95 14.06 12.71
C PRO A 56 -6.24 15.42 12.75
N ALA A 57 -6.29 16.12 13.88
CA ALA A 57 -5.61 17.40 14.06
C ALA A 57 -4.07 17.28 14.05
N ALA A 58 -3.52 16.23 14.67
CA ALA A 58 -2.08 16.00 14.68
C ALA A 58 -1.57 15.67 13.27
N ASN A 59 -2.31 14.83 12.54
CA ASN A 59 -1.99 14.46 11.16
C ASN A 59 -2.10 15.66 10.21
N ALA A 60 -3.10 16.54 10.39
CA ALA A 60 -3.23 17.76 9.61
C ALA A 60 -2.05 18.71 9.84
N ASN A 61 -1.61 18.87 11.10
CA ASN A 61 -0.43 19.67 11.42
C ASN A 61 0.85 19.09 10.82
N LEU A 62 1.01 17.76 10.89
CA LEU A 62 2.13 17.06 10.26
C LEU A 62 2.12 17.25 8.74
N CYS A 63 0.95 17.13 8.11
CA CYS A 63 0.78 17.35 6.67
C CYS A 63 1.15 18.79 6.27
N ALA A 64 0.69 19.79 7.00
CA ALA A 64 1.04 21.20 6.76
C ALA A 64 2.54 21.45 6.92
N HIS A 65 3.16 20.86 7.94
CA HIS A 65 4.60 20.98 8.19
C HIS A 65 5.43 20.34 7.05
N ILE A 66 5.06 19.14 6.62
CA ILE A 66 5.74 18.42 5.54
C ILE A 66 5.60 19.17 4.20
N ASN A 67 4.41 19.66 3.88
CA ASN A 67 4.19 20.46 2.68
C ASN A 67 5.03 21.75 2.66
N LYS A 68 5.24 22.38 3.83
CA LYS A 68 6.13 23.53 3.93
C LYS A 68 7.56 23.17 3.52
N LEU A 69 8.08 22.04 4.01
CA LEU A 69 9.43 21.57 3.67
C LEU A 69 9.58 21.23 2.20
N PHE A 70 8.61 20.51 1.62
CA PHE A 70 8.64 20.23 0.18
C PHE A 70 8.59 21.50 -0.64
N SER A 71 7.83 22.52 -0.22
CA SER A 71 7.85 23.80 -0.90
C SER A 71 9.21 24.52 -0.85
N GLU A 72 10.02 24.28 0.17
CA GLU A 72 11.38 24.80 0.28
C GLU A 72 12.34 24.00 -0.60
N ILE A 73 12.23 22.66 -0.59
CA ILE A 73 13.02 21.76 -1.44
C ILE A 73 12.75 22.03 -2.93
N ASP A 74 11.48 22.09 -3.33
CA ASP A 74 11.06 22.29 -4.72
C ASP A 74 11.58 23.64 -5.25
N LYS A 75 11.63 24.69 -4.41
CA LYS A 75 12.27 25.98 -4.77
C LYS A 75 13.76 25.81 -5.04
N THR A 76 14.49 25.19 -4.12
CA THR A 76 15.95 25.00 -4.27
C THR A 76 16.31 24.12 -5.48
N GLY A 77 15.49 23.12 -5.81
CA GLY A 77 15.70 22.28 -6.99
C GLY A 77 15.41 23.01 -8.31
N THR A 78 14.41 23.90 -8.32
CA THR A 78 14.07 24.73 -9.49
C THR A 78 15.19 25.72 -9.83
N ASP A 79 15.83 26.29 -8.80
CA ASP A 79 16.95 27.23 -8.97
C ASP A 79 18.20 26.56 -9.59
N LEU A 80 18.42 25.27 -9.32
CA LEU A 80 19.52 24.48 -9.88
C LEU A 80 19.27 24.02 -11.32
N ALA A 81 18.02 23.81 -11.72
CA ALA A 81 17.67 23.39 -13.09
C ALA A 81 17.63 24.55 -14.09
N ALA A 82 17.47 25.79 -13.61
CA ALA A 82 17.44 26.99 -14.45
C ALA A 82 18.77 27.31 -15.16
N THR A 83 19.88 26.65 -14.78
CA THR A 83 21.19 26.83 -15.44
C THR A 83 21.35 26.09 -16.76
N ASP A 84 20.48 25.10 -17.08
CA ASP A 84 20.62 24.24 -18.27
C ASP A 84 19.69 24.61 -19.45
N GLY A 85 19.09 25.80 -19.43
CA GLY A 85 18.37 26.36 -20.59
C GLY A 85 17.06 25.68 -20.98
N VAL A 86 16.64 24.64 -20.26
CA VAL A 86 15.29 24.05 -20.36
C VAL A 86 14.42 24.65 -19.25
N PRO A 87 13.26 25.25 -19.55
CA PRO A 87 12.39 25.78 -18.52
C PRO A 87 11.96 24.65 -17.58
N PRO A 88 12.30 24.70 -16.29
CA PRO A 88 11.95 23.64 -15.36
C PRO A 88 10.44 23.61 -15.23
N THR A 89 9.81 22.48 -15.57
CA THR A 89 8.44 22.23 -15.14
C THR A 89 8.47 22.16 -13.62
N PRO A 90 7.82 23.09 -12.89
CA PRO A 90 7.87 23.10 -11.43
C PRO A 90 7.14 21.86 -10.93
N SER A 91 7.91 20.83 -10.61
CA SER A 91 7.42 19.58 -10.06
C SER A 91 7.20 19.83 -8.58
N LYS A 92 5.95 20.10 -8.23
CA LYS A 92 5.52 20.46 -6.88
C LYS A 92 5.08 19.20 -6.16
N THR A 93 5.82 18.79 -5.13
CA THR A 93 5.41 17.67 -4.28
C THR A 93 4.36 18.17 -3.28
N HIS A 94 3.15 17.62 -3.33
CA HIS A 94 2.09 18.01 -2.41
C HIS A 94 1.39 16.80 -1.76
N VAL A 95 1.42 16.78 -0.44
CA VAL A 95 0.71 15.81 0.40
C VAL A 95 -0.68 16.37 0.70
N GLN A 96 -1.73 15.65 0.33
CA GLN A 96 -3.12 15.97 0.62
C GLN A 96 -3.53 15.47 2.02
N GLY A 97 -3.04 14.29 2.42
CA GLY A 97 -3.47 13.62 3.64
C GLY A 97 -2.37 12.75 4.25
N ILE A 98 -2.43 12.61 5.58
CA ILE A 98 -1.58 11.67 6.31
C ILE A 98 -2.47 10.85 7.25
N ILE A 99 -2.38 9.54 7.15
CA ILE A 99 -3.14 8.60 7.97
C ILE A 99 -2.16 7.78 8.78
N TRP A 100 -2.35 7.75 10.10
CA TRP A 100 -1.59 6.84 10.96
C TRP A 100 -2.21 5.46 10.90
N LEU A 101 -1.40 4.47 10.51
CA LEU A 101 -1.74 3.07 10.49
C LEU A 101 -1.23 2.37 11.76
N LYS A 102 -1.73 1.17 12.02
CA LYS A 102 -1.17 0.31 13.07
C LYS A 102 0.28 -0.05 12.72
N CYS A 103 1.08 -0.40 13.73
CA CYS A 103 2.48 -0.84 13.57
C CYS A 103 3.47 0.23 13.11
N SER A 104 3.34 1.46 13.62
CA SER A 104 4.34 2.52 13.40
C SER A 104 4.48 2.95 11.94
N MET A 105 3.37 3.01 11.21
CA MET A 105 3.33 3.34 9.79
C MET A 105 2.41 4.52 9.52
N PHE A 106 2.76 5.34 8.55
CA PHE A 106 1.90 6.36 7.97
C PHE A 106 1.61 6.03 6.51
N LEU A 107 0.37 6.26 6.10
CA LEU A 107 -0.01 6.35 4.70
C LEU A 107 -0.07 7.84 4.32
N PHE A 108 0.78 8.22 3.38
CA PHE A 108 0.80 9.57 2.81
C PHE A 108 -0.04 9.55 1.54
N GLU A 109 -0.99 10.46 1.44
CA GLU A 109 -1.83 10.66 0.26
C GLU A 109 -1.38 11.94 -0.45
N PHE A 110 -1.13 11.83 -1.75
CA PHE A 110 -0.69 12.93 -2.61
C PHE A 110 -1.82 13.34 -3.55
N ASP A 111 -1.77 14.59 -4.01
CA ASP A 111 -2.74 15.12 -4.96
C ASP A 111 -2.67 14.43 -6.32
N THR A 112 -1.46 14.07 -6.76
CA THR A 112 -1.17 13.44 -8.04
C THR A 112 -0.20 12.25 -7.93
N PRO A 113 -0.21 11.32 -8.91
CA PRO A 113 0.76 10.24 -8.96
C PRO A 113 2.20 10.74 -9.14
N ASP A 114 2.38 11.87 -9.83
CA ASP A 114 3.69 12.48 -10.04
C ASP A 114 4.27 13.02 -8.73
N SER A 115 3.45 13.68 -7.90
CA SER A 115 3.83 14.10 -6.54
C SER A 115 4.27 12.91 -5.67
N ALA A 116 3.55 11.80 -5.72
CA ALA A 116 3.92 10.57 -5.00
C ALA A 116 5.23 9.98 -5.53
N GLY A 117 5.40 9.94 -6.85
CA GLY A 117 6.61 9.46 -7.52
C GLY A 117 7.85 10.32 -7.24
N GLN A 118 7.66 11.64 -7.09
CA GLN A 118 8.71 12.58 -6.70
C GLN A 118 9.09 12.41 -5.23
N PHE A 119 8.12 12.25 -4.33
CA PHE A 119 8.41 11.93 -2.93
C PHE A 119 9.22 10.62 -2.79
N TRP A 120 8.90 9.60 -3.59
CA TRP A 120 9.70 8.37 -3.67
C TRP A 120 11.15 8.60 -4.12
N SER A 121 11.40 9.57 -5.01
CA SER A 121 12.76 9.90 -5.45
C SER A 121 13.54 10.60 -4.34
N TYR A 122 12.87 11.39 -3.49
CA TYR A 122 13.49 12.00 -2.32
C TYR A 122 14.02 10.96 -1.36
N ALA A 123 13.31 9.84 -1.13
CA ALA A 123 13.74 8.77 -0.23
C ALA A 123 15.14 8.18 -0.55
N HIS A 124 15.59 8.33 -1.78
CA HIS A 124 16.87 7.83 -2.28
C HIS A 124 17.90 8.95 -2.49
N ASN A 125 17.60 10.18 -2.07
CA ASN A 125 18.42 11.38 -2.24
C ASN A 125 18.87 11.92 -0.86
N PRO A 126 20.08 12.49 -0.71
CA PRO A 126 20.49 13.18 0.52
C PRO A 126 19.52 14.28 1.01
N VAL A 127 18.70 14.85 0.11
CA VAL A 127 17.60 15.78 0.49
C VAL A 127 16.58 15.13 1.45
N TRP A 128 16.52 13.80 1.52
CA TRP A 128 15.69 13.04 2.46
C TRP A 128 15.96 13.32 3.93
N ASP A 129 17.17 13.78 4.28
CA ASP A 129 17.52 14.04 5.67
C ASP A 129 16.64 15.14 6.28
N LEU A 130 16.11 16.07 5.46
CA LEU A 130 15.11 17.05 5.89
C LEU A 130 13.77 16.38 6.24
N ALA A 131 13.32 15.39 5.47
CA ALA A 131 12.11 14.63 5.81
C ALA A 131 12.28 13.82 7.10
N LYS A 132 13.47 13.25 7.34
CA LYS A 132 13.81 12.56 8.59
C LYS A 132 13.73 13.48 9.81
N THR A 133 14.10 14.76 9.68
CA THR A 133 13.99 15.68 10.83
C THR A 133 12.57 15.84 11.36
N CYS A 134 11.54 15.61 10.53
CA CYS A 134 10.14 15.85 10.88
C CYS A 134 9.37 14.58 11.25
N LEU A 135 9.83 13.43 10.76
CA LEU A 135 9.19 12.13 10.98
C LEU A 135 9.97 11.22 11.94
N GLY A 136 11.23 11.56 12.26
CA GLY A 136 12.12 10.79 13.11
C GLY A 136 13.40 10.33 12.38
N GLY A 137 14.44 10.00 13.14
CA GLY A 137 15.75 9.65 12.56
C GLY A 137 15.78 8.37 11.71
N SER A 138 14.74 7.54 11.79
CA SER A 138 14.64 6.24 11.10
C SER A 138 13.33 6.11 10.35
N VAL A 139 13.19 6.97 9.34
CA VAL A 139 12.03 6.99 8.44
C VAL A 139 12.39 6.32 7.14
N GLN A 140 11.59 5.33 6.74
CA GLN A 140 11.79 4.61 5.49
C GLN A 140 10.51 4.62 4.68
N VAL A 141 10.64 4.94 3.39
CA VAL A 141 9.58 4.67 2.42
C VAL A 141 9.62 3.20 2.10
N VAL A 142 8.47 2.53 2.19
CA VAL A 142 8.35 1.09 2.01
C VAL A 142 7.37 0.80 0.90
N ASP A 143 7.66 -0.23 0.12
CA ASP A 143 6.71 -0.73 -0.86
C ASP A 143 5.44 -1.23 -0.19
N LYS A 144 4.31 -0.94 -0.82
CA LYS A 144 3.04 -1.45 -0.33
C LYS A 144 2.95 -2.93 -0.62
N ALA A 145 2.87 -3.72 0.43
CA ALA A 145 2.50 -5.11 0.31
C ALA A 145 0.99 -5.20 0.01
N HIS A 146 0.61 -5.73 -1.15
CA HIS A 146 -0.80 -5.96 -1.50
C HIS A 146 -1.33 -7.22 -0.82
N THR A 147 -1.49 -7.12 0.50
CA THR A 147 -1.82 -8.27 1.35
C THR A 147 -3.31 -8.33 1.66
N LEU A 148 -3.88 -9.50 1.48
CA LEU A 148 -5.27 -9.82 1.75
C LEU A 148 -5.39 -10.88 2.83
N ILE A 149 -6.50 -10.84 3.56
CA ILE A 149 -6.92 -11.87 4.49
C ILE A 149 -8.16 -12.54 3.91
N LEU A 150 -8.06 -13.83 3.64
CA LEU A 150 -9.15 -14.68 3.22
C LEU A 150 -9.63 -15.46 4.45
N CYS A 151 -10.90 -15.33 4.78
CA CYS A 151 -11.49 -15.84 6.02
C CYS A 151 -12.28 -17.11 5.79
N PHE A 152 -12.38 -17.93 6.84
CA PHE A 152 -13.22 -19.12 6.90
C PHE A 152 -12.81 -20.26 5.94
N ILE A 153 -11.50 -20.42 5.70
CA ILE A 153 -10.98 -21.44 4.79
C ILE A 153 -10.83 -22.77 5.54
N PRO A 154 -11.30 -23.90 4.98
CA PRO A 154 -11.06 -25.22 5.54
C PRO A 154 -9.56 -25.52 5.75
N CYS A 155 -9.14 -25.88 6.96
CA CYS A 155 -7.72 -26.05 7.30
C CYS A 155 -7.28 -27.47 7.71
N ARG A 156 -8.16 -28.48 7.64
CA ARG A 156 -7.83 -29.86 8.05
C ARG A 156 -7.45 -30.76 6.88
N GLY A 157 -6.35 -30.42 6.20
CA GLY A 157 -5.86 -31.19 5.05
C GLY A 157 -6.73 -31.10 3.80
N VAL A 158 -7.67 -30.15 3.78
CA VAL A 158 -8.49 -29.83 2.60
C VAL A 158 -7.78 -28.83 1.70
N PHE A 159 -7.05 -27.89 2.31
CA PHE A 159 -6.26 -26.88 1.63
C PHE A 159 -5.00 -26.64 2.48
N ASP A 160 -3.83 -26.66 1.85
CA ASP A 160 -2.55 -26.29 2.45
C ASP A 160 -1.91 -25.16 1.64
N PRO A 161 -1.75 -23.96 2.20
CA PRO A 161 -1.12 -22.85 1.48
C PRO A 161 0.37 -23.04 1.21
N SER A 162 1.01 -24.04 1.83
CA SER A 162 2.39 -24.45 1.56
C SER A 162 2.48 -25.38 0.34
N ASN A 163 1.36 -25.97 -0.08
CA ASN A 163 1.26 -26.84 -1.23
C ASN A 163 1.06 -26.01 -2.51
N ALA A 164 1.99 -26.15 -3.46
CA ALA A 164 1.96 -25.41 -4.73
C ALA A 164 0.71 -25.74 -5.58
N GLU A 165 0.19 -26.96 -5.51
CA GLU A 165 -0.99 -27.39 -6.27
C GLU A 165 -2.28 -26.75 -5.74
N ASP A 166 -2.40 -26.61 -4.42
CA ASP A 166 -3.55 -25.97 -3.79
C ASP A 166 -3.58 -24.47 -4.14
N ILE A 167 -2.42 -23.82 -4.13
CA ILE A 167 -2.28 -22.43 -4.59
C ILE A 167 -2.55 -22.29 -6.09
N SER A 168 -2.14 -23.27 -6.90
CA SER A 168 -2.44 -23.30 -8.34
C SER A 168 -3.95 -23.42 -8.59
N THR A 169 -4.61 -24.31 -7.85
CA THR A 169 -6.06 -24.51 -7.91
C THR A 169 -6.81 -23.24 -7.51
N LEU A 170 -6.43 -22.60 -6.40
CA LEU A 170 -6.96 -21.29 -6.01
C LEU A 170 -6.82 -20.25 -7.13
N LYS A 171 -5.68 -20.20 -7.83
CA LYS A 171 -5.50 -19.26 -8.95
C LYS A 171 -6.44 -19.57 -10.11
N ILE A 172 -6.58 -20.84 -10.47
CA ILE A 172 -7.42 -21.29 -11.59
C ILE A 172 -8.91 -21.06 -11.29
N GLU A 173 -9.38 -21.46 -10.10
CA GLU A 173 -10.78 -21.31 -9.68
C GLU A 173 -11.24 -19.84 -9.70
N ASN A 174 -10.32 -18.90 -9.50
CA ASN A 174 -10.61 -17.47 -9.41
C ASN A 174 -10.07 -16.65 -10.60
N GLY A 175 -9.76 -17.31 -11.73
CA GLY A 175 -9.32 -16.63 -12.95
C GLY A 175 -8.07 -15.77 -12.80
N LEU A 176 -7.21 -16.06 -11.82
CA LEU A 176 -6.08 -15.21 -11.50
C LEU A 176 -4.89 -15.43 -12.45
N PRO A 177 -4.17 -14.38 -12.84
CA PRO A 177 -2.94 -14.51 -13.63
C PRO A 177 -1.88 -15.37 -12.93
N ARG A 178 -1.03 -16.04 -13.72
CA ARG A 178 0.10 -16.79 -13.17
C ARG A 178 1.04 -15.87 -12.40
N GLY A 179 1.50 -16.32 -11.23
CA GLY A 179 2.44 -15.57 -10.38
C GLY A 179 1.82 -14.44 -9.56
N CYS A 180 0.50 -14.24 -9.62
CA CYS A 180 -0.19 -13.14 -8.93
C CYS A 180 -0.11 -13.22 -7.39
N ILE A 181 -0.09 -14.44 -6.84
CA ILE A 181 0.11 -14.70 -5.41
C ILE A 181 1.56 -15.12 -5.22
N THR A 182 2.32 -14.31 -4.50
CA THR A 182 3.73 -14.52 -4.17
C THR A 182 3.91 -15.33 -2.90
N LEU A 183 3.02 -15.14 -1.93
CA LEU A 183 3.02 -15.87 -0.67
C LEU A 183 1.60 -16.12 -0.20
N ALA A 184 1.36 -17.31 0.33
CA ALA A 184 0.15 -17.64 1.08
C ALA A 184 0.59 -18.34 2.36
N ALA A 185 0.04 -17.92 3.50
CA ALA A 185 0.33 -18.54 4.78
C ALA A 185 -0.84 -18.40 5.74
N TRP A 186 -1.04 -19.41 6.59
CA TRP A 186 -2.03 -19.30 7.64
C TRP A 186 -1.68 -18.17 8.61
N LEU A 187 -2.67 -17.35 8.95
CA LEU A 187 -2.49 -16.26 9.93
C LEU A 187 -2.18 -16.82 11.32
N LYS A 188 -2.79 -17.97 11.65
CA LYS A 188 -2.52 -18.77 12.83
C LYS A 188 -2.03 -20.13 12.38
N LYS A 189 -0.83 -20.55 12.83
CA LYS A 189 -0.30 -21.89 12.53
C LYS A 189 -1.30 -22.97 12.93
N GLU A 190 -1.37 -24.03 12.13
CA GLU A 190 -2.28 -25.16 12.37
C GLU A 190 -2.10 -25.77 13.77
N ASP A 191 -0.85 -25.91 14.23
CA ASP A 191 -0.53 -26.41 15.58
C ASP A 191 -1.11 -25.56 16.71
N HIS A 192 -1.42 -24.30 16.43
CA HIS A 192 -2.01 -23.38 17.39
C HIS A 192 -3.53 -23.28 17.23
N CYS A 193 -4.11 -23.82 16.15
CA CYS A 193 -5.56 -23.90 15.98
C CYS A 193 -6.16 -24.88 16.99
N HIS A 194 -7.38 -24.60 17.46
CA HIS A 194 -8.01 -25.52 18.40
C HIS A 194 -8.26 -26.87 17.72
N ALA A 195 -8.14 -27.97 18.47
CA ALA A 195 -8.36 -29.33 17.95
C ALA A 195 -9.80 -29.61 17.45
N LYS A 196 -10.71 -28.63 17.50
CA LYS A 196 -12.06 -28.64 16.89
C LYS A 196 -12.29 -27.54 15.85
N GLN A 197 -11.30 -26.69 15.61
CA GLN A 197 -11.35 -25.65 14.60
C GLN A 197 -11.33 -26.30 13.22
N MET A 198 -12.31 -25.94 12.39
CA MET A 198 -12.50 -26.48 11.03
C MET A 198 -12.09 -25.47 9.94
N VAL A 199 -12.04 -24.19 10.30
CA VAL A 199 -11.73 -23.10 9.39
C VAL A 199 -10.68 -22.16 9.98
N ALA A 200 -9.88 -21.54 9.12
CA ALA A 200 -8.84 -20.59 9.49
C ALA A 200 -8.84 -19.37 8.55
N SER A 201 -8.05 -18.36 8.92
CA SER A 201 -7.79 -17.21 8.06
C SER A 201 -6.43 -17.38 7.38
N LEU A 202 -6.42 -17.19 6.07
CA LEU A 202 -5.22 -17.20 5.23
C LEU A 202 -4.80 -15.78 4.93
N LYS A 203 -3.50 -15.52 5.07
CA LYS A 203 -2.87 -14.28 4.61
C LYS A 203 -2.25 -14.53 3.24
N VAL A 204 -2.65 -13.74 2.25
CA VAL A 204 -2.21 -13.85 0.85
C VAL A 204 -1.52 -12.56 0.44
N LEU A 205 -0.27 -12.65 0.04
CA LEU A 205 0.47 -11.54 -0.57
C LEU A 205 0.32 -11.61 -2.09
N CYS A 206 -0.20 -10.54 -2.67
CA CYS A 206 -0.28 -10.38 -4.11
C CYS A 206 0.95 -9.61 -4.63
N ASN A 207 1.38 -9.93 -5.85
CA ASN A 207 2.49 -9.25 -6.51
C ASN A 207 2.11 -7.89 -7.12
N SER A 208 0.81 -7.60 -7.21
CA SER A 208 0.29 -6.37 -7.78
C SER A 208 -1.05 -6.01 -7.15
N ILE A 209 -1.43 -4.73 -7.27
CA ILE A 209 -2.71 -4.24 -6.79
C ILE A 209 -3.88 -4.75 -7.65
N GLU A 210 -3.68 -4.97 -8.94
CA GLU A 210 -4.69 -5.55 -9.83
C GLU A 210 -5.08 -6.95 -9.36
N ALA A 211 -4.08 -7.79 -9.07
CA ALA A 211 -4.29 -9.12 -8.51
C ALA A 211 -5.04 -9.08 -7.17
N ALA A 212 -4.65 -8.17 -6.27
CA ALA A 212 -5.33 -8.02 -4.99
C ALA A 212 -6.78 -7.52 -5.15
N ASN A 213 -7.02 -6.62 -6.08
CA ASN A 213 -8.36 -6.10 -6.31
C ASN A 213 -9.28 -7.13 -6.98
N LEU A 214 -8.78 -7.97 -7.90
CA LEU A 214 -9.57 -9.09 -8.45
C LEU A 214 -10.11 -9.98 -7.31
N LEU A 215 -9.24 -10.36 -6.38
CA LEU A 215 -9.62 -11.14 -5.19
C LEU A 215 -10.59 -10.40 -4.24
N LEU A 216 -10.61 -9.06 -4.23
CA LEU A 216 -11.54 -8.27 -3.40
C LEU A 216 -12.90 -8.04 -4.06
N GLN A 217 -13.00 -8.17 -5.39
CA GLN A 217 -14.22 -7.88 -6.15
C GLN A 217 -15.02 -9.14 -6.45
N GLU A 218 -14.32 -10.23 -6.72
CA GLU A 218 -14.94 -11.47 -7.11
C GLU A 218 -15.30 -12.34 -5.91
N TRP A 219 -16.23 -13.24 -6.16
CA TRP A 219 -16.52 -14.33 -5.27
C TRP A 219 -15.33 -15.27 -5.26
N VAL A 220 -14.53 -15.23 -4.20
CA VAL A 220 -13.35 -16.08 -4.11
C VAL A 220 -13.75 -17.47 -3.68
N PHE A 221 -13.37 -18.48 -4.47
CA PHE A 221 -13.56 -19.89 -4.16
C PHE A 221 -12.24 -20.52 -3.75
N ILE A 222 -12.28 -21.30 -2.68
CA ILE A 222 -11.19 -22.19 -2.29
C ILE A 222 -11.79 -23.57 -2.05
N THR A 223 -11.39 -24.56 -2.84
CA THR A 223 -11.87 -25.95 -2.71
C THR A 223 -13.39 -26.03 -2.81
N GLY A 224 -13.97 -25.27 -3.74
CA GLY A 224 -15.42 -25.15 -3.92
C GLY A 224 -16.18 -24.38 -2.84
N HIS A 225 -15.49 -23.81 -1.85
CA HIS A 225 -16.11 -22.99 -0.81
C HIS A 225 -15.94 -21.52 -1.11
N LEU A 226 -17.02 -20.77 -1.02
CA LEU A 226 -16.97 -19.33 -1.11
C LEU A 226 -16.34 -18.74 0.17
N VAL A 227 -15.33 -17.90 0.01
CA VAL A 227 -14.59 -17.29 1.13
C VAL A 227 -14.76 -15.77 1.15
N VAL A 228 -14.71 -15.21 2.35
CA VAL A 228 -14.77 -13.75 2.54
C VAL A 228 -13.37 -13.19 2.47
N VAL A 229 -13.16 -12.15 1.67
CA VAL A 229 -11.86 -11.49 1.48
C VAL A 229 -11.88 -10.09 2.05
N CYS A 230 -10.85 -9.73 2.80
CA CYS A 230 -10.64 -8.36 3.28
C CYS A 230 -9.17 -7.92 3.12
N LYS A 231 -8.92 -6.61 3.09
CA LYS A 231 -7.56 -6.07 3.12
C LYS A 231 -6.94 -6.30 4.50
N ASP A 232 -5.65 -6.63 4.55
CA ASP A 232 -4.89 -6.73 5.80
C ASP A 232 -4.73 -5.35 6.46
N ILE A 233 -4.42 -4.34 5.65
CA ILE A 233 -4.36 -2.94 6.07
C ILE A 233 -5.66 -2.24 5.64
N TRP A 234 -6.37 -1.72 6.64
CA TRP A 234 -7.54 -0.87 6.41
C TRP A 234 -7.09 0.53 6.02
N GLU A 235 -7.05 0.78 4.72
CA GLU A 235 -6.93 2.12 4.16
C GLU A 235 -8.32 2.75 4.14
N LEU A 236 -8.48 3.91 4.78
CA LEU A 236 -9.70 4.67 4.68
C LEU A 236 -9.79 5.21 3.25
N LEU A 237 -10.68 4.64 2.44
CA LEU A 237 -11.07 5.27 1.19
C LEU A 237 -11.95 6.47 1.55
N CYS A 238 -11.34 7.67 1.62
CA CYS A 238 -12.11 8.90 1.71
C CYS A 238 -12.99 9.00 0.45
N CYS A 239 -14.27 9.30 0.63
CA CYS A 239 -15.14 9.56 -0.50
C CYS A 239 -14.72 10.91 -1.09
N ASN A 240 -14.72 11.09 -2.41
CA ASN A 240 -14.49 12.40 -3.03
C ASN A 240 -15.46 13.51 -2.54
N LYS A 241 -16.50 13.14 -1.77
CA LYS A 241 -17.47 14.05 -1.15
C LYS A 241 -17.38 14.12 0.39
N CYS A 242 -16.52 13.34 1.06
CA CYS A 242 -16.50 13.21 2.53
C CYS A 242 -15.08 13.19 3.08
#